data_AF-D5UMP4-F1
#
_entry.id   AF-D5UMP4-F1
#
_cell.length_a   1.000
_cell.length_b   1.000
_cell.length_c   1.000
_cell.angle_alpha   90.00
_cell.angle_beta   90.00
_cell.angle_gamma   90.00
#
_symmetry.space_group_name_H-M   'P 1'
#
loop_
_entity.id
_entity.type
_entity.pdbx_description
1 polymer ?
#
loop_
_entity_poly.entity_id
_entity_poly.type
_entity_poly.pdbx_seq_one_letter_code
_entity_poly.pdbx_strand_id
1 'polypeptide(L)' 'MPGDSLFARLWPSIVKNEPPRLTALRRENLTGLRGRVLEVGAGTGTNFGLYPPAVERIAALEPEARLP' A
#
# COMPACT_ATOMS: atom_id res chain seq x y z
N MET A 1 -0.19 -20.92 3.87
CA MET A 1 0.46 -19.94 2.97
C MET A 1 1.07 -18.85 3.83
N PRO A 2 2.28 -18.34 3.57
CA PRO A 2 2.89 -17.31 4.40
C PRO A 2 2.06 -16.02 4.39
N GLY A 3 1.88 -15.38 5.55
CA GLY A 3 1.69 -13.93 5.63
C GLY A 3 0.26 -13.34 5.59
N ASP A 4 -0.73 -13.94 6.26
CA ASP A 4 -2.04 -13.29 6.44
C ASP A 4 -1.94 -12.08 7.40
N SER A 5 -1.42 -10.95 6.90
CA SER A 5 -1.35 -9.69 7.63
C SER A 5 -2.76 -9.28 8.12
N LEU A 6 -2.86 -8.82 9.37
CA LEU A 6 -4.12 -8.38 9.98
C LEU A 6 -4.81 -7.31 9.10
N PHE A 7 -4.02 -6.50 8.40
CA PHE A 7 -4.50 -5.48 7.47
C PHE A 7 -5.09 -6.12 6.20
N ALA A 8 -4.39 -7.06 5.56
CA ALA A 8 -4.90 -7.77 4.37
C ALA A 8 -6.24 -8.49 4.60
N ARG A 9 -6.53 -8.93 5.83
CA ARG A 9 -7.78 -9.60 6.20
C ARG A 9 -8.95 -8.64 6.44
N LEU A 10 -8.69 -7.47 7.03
CA LEU A 10 -9.72 -6.51 7.43
C LEU A 10 -10.04 -5.50 6.31
N TRP A 11 -9.04 -5.15 5.51
CA TRP A 11 -9.13 -4.06 4.55
C TRP A 11 -10.10 -4.29 3.38
N PRO A 12 -10.23 -5.48 2.76
CA PRO A 12 -11.10 -5.70 1.60
C PRO A 12 -12.56 -5.27 1.81
N SER A 13 -13.07 -5.43 3.04
CA SER A 13 -14.43 -5.00 3.42
C SER A 13 -14.57 -3.48 3.55
N ILE A 14 -13.47 -2.77 3.85
CA ILE A 14 -13.41 -1.31 3.96
C ILE A 14 -13.21 -0.66 2.59
N VAL A 15 -12.37 -1.25 1.72
CA VAL A 15 -12.09 -0.69 0.37
C VAL A 15 -13.24 -0.90 -0.62
N LYS A 16 -14.18 -1.80 -0.34
CA LYS A 16 -15.26 -2.15 -1.29
C LYS A 16 -16.19 -0.99 -1.65
N ASN A 17 -16.19 0.09 -0.86
CA ASN A 17 -16.99 1.29 -1.07
C ASN A 17 -16.13 2.57 -1.19
N GLU A 18 -14.87 2.42 -1.59
CA GLU A 18 -13.95 3.54 -1.51
C GLU A 18 -14.25 4.63 -2.56
N PRO A 19 -14.50 5.90 -2.17
CA PRO A 19 -14.87 6.94 -3.11
C PRO A 19 -13.71 7.28 -4.07
N PRO A 20 -13.98 7.64 -5.33
CA PRO A 20 -12.95 8.11 -6.27
C PRO A 20 -12.06 9.24 -5.73
N ARG A 21 -12.61 10.07 -4.83
CA ARG A 21 -11.87 11.13 -4.12
C ARG A 21 -10.71 10.59 -3.28
N LEU A 22 -10.84 9.41 -2.68
CA LEU A 22 -9.78 8.84 -1.85
C LEU A 22 -8.62 8.32 -2.72
N THR A 23 -8.91 7.79 -3.92
CA THR A 23 -7.88 7.46 -4.92
C THR A 23 -7.12 8.72 -5.38
N ALA A 24 -7.81 9.84 -5.57
CA ALA A 24 -7.17 11.10 -5.93
C ALA A 24 -6.20 11.59 -4.83
N LEU A 25 -6.65 11.57 -3.57
CA LEU A 25 -5.80 11.93 -2.42
C LEU A 25 -4.59 11.00 -2.27
N ARG A 26 -4.76 9.70 -2.52
CA ARG A 26 -3.63 8.77 -2.54
C ARG A 26 -2.62 9.11 -3.62
N ARG A 27 -3.08 9.39 -4.84
CA ARG A 27 -2.18 9.79 -5.93
C ARG A 27 -1.45 11.08 -5.59
N GLU A 28 -2.15 12.06 -5.01
CA GLU A 28 -1.54 13.30 -4.53
C GLU A 28 -0.42 13.05 -3.52
N ASN A 29 -0.66 12.20 -2.52
CA ASN A 29 0.35 11.84 -1.51
C ASN A 29 1.61 11.19 -2.08
N LEU A 30 1.51 10.49 -3.22
CA LEU A 30 2.64 9.84 -3.87
C LEU A 30 3.38 10.75 -4.86
N THR A 31 2.91 11.98 -5.04
CA THR A 31 3.48 12.92 -6.01
C THR A 31 4.91 13.29 -5.62
N GLY A 32 5.81 13.32 -6.60
CA GLY A 32 7.21 13.71 -6.41
C GLY A 32 8.12 12.60 -5.86
N LEU A 33 7.60 11.42 -5.51
CA LEU A 33 8.43 10.26 -5.16
C LEU A 33 9.23 9.77 -6.38
N ARG A 34 10.48 9.35 -6.14
CA ARG A 34 11.42 8.89 -7.17
C ARG A 34 12.37 7.83 -6.61
N GLY A 35 13.00 7.05 -7.49
CA GLY A 35 14.02 6.08 -7.12
C GLY A 35 13.45 4.90 -6.34
N ARG A 36 13.98 4.63 -5.15
CA ARG A 36 13.59 3.47 -4.33
C ARG A 36 12.67 3.88 -3.19
N VAL A 37 11.50 3.26 -3.10
CA VAL A 37 10.50 3.51 -2.05
C VAL A 37 10.34 2.28 -1.15
N LEU A 38 10.19 2.51 0.16
CA LEU A 38 9.74 1.52 1.13
C LEU A 38 8.28 1.81 1.48
N GLU A 39 7.36 0.92 1.12
CA GLU A 39 5.97 0.94 1.56
C GLU A 39 5.87 0.16 2.89
N VAL A 40 5.47 0.83 3.96
CA VAL A 40 5.21 0.19 5.26
C VAL A 40 3.71 0.02 5.43
N GLY A 41 3.25 -1.19 5.72
CA GLY A 41 1.81 -1.48 5.79
C GLY A 41 1.15 -1.47 4.40
N ALA A 42 1.80 -2.11 3.42
CA ALA A 42 1.31 -2.28 2.05
C ALA A 42 -0.11 -2.88 1.97
N GLY A 43 -0.54 -3.69 2.93
CA GLY A 43 -1.88 -4.23 3.01
C GLY A 43 -2.28 -5.01 1.76
N THR A 44 -3.37 -4.59 1.10
CA THR A 44 -3.85 -5.15 -0.17
C THR A 44 -3.16 -4.58 -1.42
N GLY A 45 -2.15 -3.71 -1.25
CA GLY A 45 -1.40 -3.11 -2.36
C GLY A 45 -2.14 -2.00 -3.12
N THR A 46 -3.17 -1.37 -2.52
CA THR A 46 -4.02 -0.35 -3.18
C THR A 46 -3.22 0.86 -3.69
N ASN A 47 -2.07 1.16 -3.09
CA ASN A 47 -1.18 2.25 -3.52
C ASN A 47 -0.29 1.89 -4.71
N PHE A 48 -0.03 0.60 -4.99
CA PHE A 48 0.99 0.19 -5.96
C PHE A 48 0.72 0.70 -7.38
N GLY A 49 -0.55 0.71 -7.80
CA GLY A 49 -0.95 1.27 -9.10
C GLY A 49 -0.96 2.80 -9.17
N LEU A 50 -0.67 3.49 -8.06
CA LEU A 50 -0.73 4.95 -7.95
C LEU A 50 0.65 5.61 -7.89
N TYR A 51 1.72 4.81 -7.77
CA TYR A 51 3.09 5.31 -7.75
C TYR A 51 3.48 5.93 -9.10
N PRO A 52 4.19 7.08 -9.10
CA PRO A 52 4.63 7.72 -10.34
C PRO A 52 5.73 6.89 -11.02
N PRO A 53 5.88 7.01 -12.36
CA PRO A 53 6.89 6.25 -13.13
C PRO A 53 8.33 6.58 -12.75
N ALA A 54 8.57 7.67 -12.03
CA ALA A 54 9.89 8.03 -11.51
C ALA A 54 10.35 7.12 -10.35
N VAL A 55 9.46 6.30 -9.79
CA VAL A 55 9.80 5.26 -8.82
C VAL A 55 10.28 4.02 -9.58
N GLU A 56 11.51 3.62 -9.30
CA GLU A 56 12.23 2.54 -9.97
C GLU A 56 12.02 1.19 -9.26
N ARG A 57 11.81 1.23 -7.94
CA ARG A 57 11.59 0.02 -7.12
C ARG A 57 10.80 0.34 -5.87
N ILE A 58 9.86 -0.54 -5.54
CA ILE A 58 9.13 -0.52 -4.28
C ILE A 58 9.51 -1.79 -3.50
N ALA A 59 9.96 -1.60 -2.26
CA ALA A 59 10.03 -2.67 -1.26
C ALA A 59 8.82 -2.52 -0.34
N ALA A 60 8.09 -3.59 -0.08
CA ALA A 60 6.95 -3.58 0.83
C ALA A 60 7.31 -4.29 2.13
N LEU A 61 6.97 -3.68 3.26
CA LEU A 61 7.16 -4.22 4.60
C LEU A 61 5.80 -4.35 5.28
N GLU A 62 5.47 -5.58 5.68
CA GLU A 62 4.33 -5.88 6.56
C GLU A 62 4.87 -6.32 7.93
N PRO A 63 4.30 -5.84 9.04
CA PRO A 63 4.65 -6.39 10.35
C PRO A 63 4.19 -7.85 10.45
N GLU A 64 5.11 -8.74 10.76
CA GLU A 64 4.74 -10.11 11.15
C GLU A 64 4.11 -10.09 12.54
N ALA A 65 3.00 -10.81 12.72
CA ALA A 65 2.25 -10.84 13.98
C ALA A 65 3.01 -11.46 15.16
N ARG A 66 4.26 -11.91 14.98
CA ARG A 66 5.10 -12.49 16.01
C ARG A 66 6.50 -11.91 15.94
N LEU A 67 6.89 -11.20 16.99
CA LEU A 67 8.29 -11.13 17.39
C LEU A 67 8.51 -12.24 18.43
N PRO A 68 9.62 -12.99 18.39
CA PRO A 68 10.00 -13.89 19.46
C PRO A 68 10.22 -13.15 20.79
#